data_AF-A0A2W5SH05-F1
#
_entry.id   AF-A0A2W5SH05-F1
#
_cell.length_a   1.000
_cell.length_b   1.000
_cell.length_c   1.000
_cell.angle_alpha   90.00
_cell.angle_beta   90.00
_cell.angle_gamma   90.00
#
_symmetry.space_group_name_H-M   'P 1'
#
loop_
_entity.id
_entity.type
_entity.pdbx_description
1 polymer ?
#
loop_
_entity_poly.entity_id
_entity_poly.type
_entity_poly.pdbx_seq_one_letter_code
_entity_poly.pdbx_strand_id
1 'polypeptide(L)'
;MDGAMLARLGAVIFVAIAGTAAVLEMSREEKAPEPSPSRTVEAARDPLRDEQRRCQQLGESAAQDAACLKVWAQTRDRFLGRPAPTGGR
;
A
#
# COMPACT_ATOMS: atom_id res chain seq x y z
N MET A 1 41.06 -5.03 14.16
CA MET A 1 40.07 -5.53 13.19
C MET A 1 40.83 -5.99 11.97
N ASP A 2 40.69 -7.25 11.59
CA ASP A 2 41.47 -7.83 10.50
C ASP A 2 41.09 -7.17 9.18
N GLY A 3 42.04 -6.50 8.51
CA GLY A 3 41.78 -5.80 7.25
C GLY A 3 41.22 -6.72 6.16
N ALA A 4 41.55 -8.02 6.23
CA ALA A 4 40.96 -9.06 5.39
C ALA A 4 39.46 -9.27 5.66
N MET A 5 39.00 -9.14 6.91
CA MET A 5 37.59 -9.25 7.26
C MET A 5 36.80 -8.05 6.73
N LEU A 6 37.37 -6.84 6.83
CA LEU A 6 36.76 -5.63 6.30
C LEU A 6 36.65 -5.66 4.76
N ALA A 7 37.69 -6.12 4.07
CA ALA A 7 37.67 -6.28 2.62
C ALA A 7 36.59 -7.30 2.16
N ARG A 8 36.47 -8.43 2.87
CA ARG A 8 35.43 -9.43 2.59
C ARG A 8 34.03 -8.87 2.81
N LEU A 9 33.81 -8.12 3.90
CA LEU A 9 32.52 -7.50 4.18
C LEU A 9 32.14 -6.49 3.08
N GLY A 10 33.09 -5.65 2.66
CA GLY A 10 32.89 -4.70 1.57
C GLY A 10 32.51 -5.39 0.25
N ALA A 11 33.22 -6.47 -0.10
CA ALA A 11 32.92 -7.25 -1.31
C ALA A 11 31.51 -7.87 -1.26
N VAL A 12 31.09 -8.43 -0.13
CA VAL A 12 29.75 -9.02 0.03
C VAL A 12 28.65 -7.97 -0.13
N ILE A 13 28.81 -6.81 0.52
CA ILE A 13 27.83 -5.71 0.41
C ILE A 13 27.73 -5.22 -1.04
N PHE A 14 28.86 -5.05 -1.72
CA PHE A 14 28.87 -4.62 -3.11
C PHE A 14 28.17 -5.61 -4.04
N VAL A 15 28.45 -6.91 -3.89
CA VAL A 15 27.78 -7.97 -4.66
C VAL A 15 26.27 -8.00 -4.39
N ALA A 16 25.85 -7.82 -3.13
CA ALA A 16 24.43 -7.79 -2.78
C ALA A 16 23.69 -6.60 -3.42
N ILE A 17 24.30 -5.41 -3.40
CA ILE A 17 23.74 -4.20 -4.03
C ILE A 17 23.67 -4.38 -5.55
N ALA A 18 24.76 -4.83 -6.17
CA ALA A 18 24.83 -5.05 -7.63
C ALA A 18 23.81 -6.11 -8.09
N GLY A 19 23.65 -7.20 -7.33
CA GLY A 19 22.67 -8.25 -7.64
C GLY A 19 21.23 -7.75 -7.54
N THR A 20 20.91 -6.97 -6.50
CA THR A 20 19.56 -6.39 -6.33
C THR A 20 19.24 -5.41 -7.46
N ALA A 21 20.21 -4.58 -7.87
CA ALA A 21 20.05 -3.65 -8.98
C ALA A 21 19.82 -4.38 -10.32
N ALA A 22 20.56 -5.46 -10.58
CA ALA A 22 20.40 -6.26 -11.80
C ALA A 22 19.01 -6.93 -11.89
N VAL A 23 18.51 -7.48 -10.77
CA VAL A 23 17.16 -8.07 -10.71
C VAL A 23 16.07 -7.02 -10.99
N LEU A 24 16.24 -5.81 -10.45
CA LEU A 24 15.29 -4.72 -10.66
C LEU A 24 15.28 -4.21 -12.10
N GLU A 25 16.44 -4.00 -12.71
CA GLU A 25 16.54 -3.59 -14.13
C GLU A 25 15.93 -4.65 -15.06
N MET A 26 16.20 -5.93 -14.81
CA MET A 26 15.63 -7.03 -15.59
C MET A 26 14.10 -7.14 -15.42
N SER A 27 13.58 -6.86 -14.22
CA SER A 27 12.14 -6.75 -13.97
C SER A 27 11.51 -5.50 -14.59
N ARG A 28 12.31 -4.47 -14.87
CA ARG A 28 11.88 -3.19 -15.43
C ARG A 28 11.79 -3.23 -16.95
N GLU A 29 12.67 -3.97 -17.62
CA GLU A 29 12.61 -4.18 -19.07
C GLU A 29 11.40 -5.04 -19.48
N GLU A 30 11.00 -6.03 -18.66
CA GLU A 30 9.73 -6.78 -18.89
C GLU A 30 8.48 -5.94 -18.59
N LYS A 31 8.64 -4.83 -17.85
CA LYS A 31 7.57 -3.92 -17.46
C LYS A 31 7.78 -2.55 -18.08
N ALA A 32 7.76 -2.49 -19.41
CA ALA A 32 7.14 -1.32 -20.04
C ALA A 32 5.78 -1.13 -19.33
N PRO A 33 5.53 0.00 -18.65
CA PRO A 33 4.30 0.16 -17.91
C PRO A 33 3.17 0.31 -18.93
N GLU A 34 2.60 -0.81 -19.36
CA GLU A 34 1.24 -0.86 -19.85
C GLU A 34 0.41 -0.09 -18.81
N PRO A 35 -0.24 1.03 -19.17
CA PRO A 35 -1.10 1.73 -18.25
C PRO A 35 -2.15 0.70 -17.86
N SER A 36 -2.06 0.19 -16.63
CA SER A 36 -3.09 -0.69 -16.08
C SER A 36 -4.40 0.03 -16.34
N PRO A 37 -5.42 -0.60 -16.94
CA PRO A 37 -6.71 0.03 -17.04
C PRO A 37 -7.10 0.31 -15.61
N SER A 38 -6.94 1.58 -15.21
CA SER A 38 -7.54 2.10 -14.02
C SER A 38 -8.99 1.79 -14.30
N ARG A 39 -9.48 0.73 -13.65
CA ARG A 39 -10.89 0.46 -13.62
C ARG A 39 -11.42 1.59 -12.77
N THR A 40 -11.59 2.74 -13.41
CA THR A 40 -12.52 3.79 -13.06
C THR A 40 -13.88 3.11 -13.23
N VAL A 41 -14.17 2.13 -12.35
CA VAL A 41 -15.52 2.03 -11.87
C VAL A 41 -15.68 3.38 -11.18
N GLU A 42 -16.21 4.32 -11.95
CA GLU A 42 -16.94 5.45 -11.43
C GLU A 42 -18.01 4.83 -10.54
N ALA A 43 -17.61 4.47 -9.31
CA ALA A 43 -18.49 3.92 -8.30
C ALA A 43 -19.37 5.10 -7.94
N ALA A 44 -20.45 5.24 -8.71
CA ALA A 44 -21.39 6.34 -8.73
C ALA A 44 -21.47 6.99 -7.35
N ARG A 45 -20.79 8.13 -7.18
CA ARG A 45 -20.75 8.94 -5.95
C ARG A 45 -20.95 8.12 -4.67
N ASP A 46 -20.06 7.16 -4.40
CA ASP A 46 -20.16 6.42 -3.16
C ASP A 46 -19.79 7.36 -2.00
N PRO A 47 -20.75 7.80 -1.16
CA PRO A 47 -20.45 8.72 -0.05
C PRO A 47 -19.42 8.12 0.91
N LEU A 48 -19.30 6.78 0.93
CA LEU A 48 -18.30 6.08 1.72
C LEU A 48 -16.86 6.37 1.24
N ARG A 49 -16.64 6.68 -0.04
CA ARG A 49 -15.31 7.05 -0.55
C ARG A 49 -14.90 8.46 -0.13
N ASP A 50 -15.85 9.39 -0.07
CA ASP A 50 -15.58 10.76 0.37
C ASP A 50 -15.23 10.78 1.86
N GLU A 51 -15.98 10.03 2.66
CA GLU A 51 -15.70 9.83 4.09
C GLU A 51 -14.35 9.13 4.32
N GLN A 52 -14.03 8.10 3.52
CA GLN A 52 -12.70 7.48 3.56
C GLN A 52 -11.59 8.47 3.25
N ARG A 53 -11.75 9.33 2.23
CA ARG A 53 -10.74 10.32 1.85
C ARG A 53 -10.55 11.36 2.96
N ARG A 54 -11.63 11.80 3.61
CA ARG A 54 -11.55 12.68 4.79
C ARG A 54 -10.75 12.03 5.91
N CYS A 55 -11.04 10.77 6.24
CA CYS A 55 -10.32 10.02 7.27
C CYS A 55 -8.85 9.76 6.91
N GLN A 56 -8.53 9.59 5.64
CA GLN A 56 -7.14 9.47 5.18
C GLN A 56 -6.36 10.79 5.35
N GLN A 57 -6.99 11.93 5.09
CA GLN A 57 -6.35 13.25 5.26
C GLN A 57 -6.05 13.57 6.73
N LEU A 58 -6.83 13.00 7.66
CA LEU A 58 -6.57 13.10 9.10
C LEU A 58 -5.35 12.28 9.56
N GLY A 59 -4.92 11.28 8.77
CA GLY A 59 -3.74 10.46 9.07
C GLY A 59 -3.86 9.71 10.39
N GLU A 60 -2.84 9.79 11.24
CA GLU A 60 -2.80 9.10 12.53
C GLU A 60 -3.96 9.48 13.47
N SER A 61 -4.42 10.74 13.42
CA SER A 61 -5.53 11.20 14.26
C SER A 61 -6.84 10.46 13.98
N ALA A 62 -7.03 9.93 12.76
CA ALA A 62 -8.19 9.12 12.41
C ALA A 62 -8.25 7.79 13.16
N ALA A 63 -7.12 7.28 13.65
CA ALA A 63 -7.08 6.04 14.44
C ALA A 63 -7.77 6.18 15.81
N GLN A 64 -7.92 7.42 16.30
CA GLN A 64 -8.59 7.75 17.55
C GLN A 64 -10.02 8.30 17.33
N ASP A 65 -10.43 8.50 16.07
CA ASP A 65 -11.74 9.04 15.71
C ASP A 65 -12.74 7.89 15.48
N ALA A 66 -13.79 7.85 16.31
CA ALA A 66 -14.81 6.80 16.25
C ALA A 66 -15.60 6.77 14.92
N ALA A 67 -15.80 7.93 14.27
CA ALA A 67 -16.46 8.00 12.97
C ALA A 67 -15.56 7.40 11.88
N CYS A 68 -14.25 7.68 11.92
CA CYS A 68 -13.31 7.09 10.98
C CYS A 68 -13.14 5.58 11.14
N LEU A 69 -13.13 5.08 12.38
CA LEU A 69 -13.13 3.63 12.64
C LEU A 69 -14.36 2.94 12.04
N LYS A 70 -15.54 3.58 12.12
CA LYS A 70 -16.78 3.07 11.51
C LYS A 70 -16.70 3.02 9.99
N VAL A 71 -16.16 4.07 9.36
CA VAL A 71 -15.99 4.14 7.89
C VAL A 71 -15.07 3.03 7.39
N TRP A 72 -13.96 2.76 8.07
CA TRP A 72 -13.07 1.65 7.70
C TRP A 72 -13.72 0.28 7.88
N ALA A 73 -14.47 0.06 8.97
CA ALA A 73 -15.21 -1.17 9.17
C ALA A 73 -16.22 -1.41 8.03
N GLN A 74 -17.01 -0.39 7.67
CA GLN A 74 -17.98 -0.46 6.56
C GLN A 74 -17.31 -0.71 5.21
N THR A 75 -16.17 -0.07 4.95
CA THR A 75 -15.39 -0.26 3.72
C THR A 75 -14.87 -1.69 3.60
N ARG A 76 -14.31 -2.22 4.70
CA ARG A 76 -13.83 -3.59 4.79
C ARG A 76 -14.97 -4.58 4.58
N ASP A 77 -16.10 -4.37 5.25
CA ASP A 77 -17.24 -5.28 5.16
C ASP A 77 -17.80 -5.30 3.73
N ARG A 78 -17.89 -4.15 3.06
CA ARG A 78 -18.27 -4.05 1.65
C ARG A 78 -17.29 -4.78 0.73
N PHE A 79 -15.98 -4.64 0.95
CA PHE A 79 -14.97 -5.35 0.17
C PHE A 79 -15.09 -6.88 0.36
N LEU A 80 -15.38 -7.32 1.57
CA LEU A 80 -15.60 -8.73 1.90
C LEU A 80 -16.99 -9.25 1.51
N GLY A 81 -17.85 -8.42 0.89
CA GLY A 81 -19.22 -8.79 0.55
C GLY A 81 -20.12 -9.08 1.75
N ARG A 82 -19.74 -8.62 2.95
CA ARG A 82 -20.55 -8.74 4.16
C ARG A 82 -21.67 -7.70 4.12
N PRO A 83 -22.91 -8.06 4.49
CA PRO A 83 -23.95 -7.07 4.66
C PRO A 83 -23.51 -6.08 5.72
N ALA A 84 -23.63 -4.77 5.42
CA ALA A 84 -23.32 -3.74 6.40
C ALA A 84 -24.14 -4.01 7.67
N PRO A 85 -23.52 -4.00 8.86
CA PRO A 85 -24.29 -4.10 10.09
C PRO A 85 -25.31 -2.97 10.08
N THR A 86 -26.59 -3.32 10.09
CA THR A 86 -27.70 -2.41 10.36
C THR A 86 -27.58 -1.94 11.80
N GLY A 87 -26.65 -1.03 12.05
CA GLY A 87 -26.38 -0.43 13.34
C GLY A 87 -27.51 0.55 13.64
N GLY A 88 -28.35 0.15 14.58
CA GLY A 88 -29.53 0.87 15.04
C GLY A 88 -29.25 2.28 15.52
N ARG A 89 -30.36 3.01 15.50
CA ARG A 89 -30.66 4.35 16.03
C ARG A 89 -29.83 4.79 17.23
#